data_AF-A0A9R0QAY6-F1
#
_entry.id   AF-A0A9R0QAY6-F1
#
_cell.length_a   1.000
_cell.length_b   1.000
_cell.length_c   1.000
_cell.angle_alpha   90.00
_cell.angle_beta   90.00
_cell.angle_gamma   90.00
#
_symmetry.space_group_name_H-M   'P 1'
#
loop_
_entity.id
_entity.type
_entity.pdbx_description
1 polymer ?
#
loop_
_entity_poly.entity_id
_entity_poly.type
_entity_poly.pdbx_seq_one_letter_code
_entity_poly.pdbx_strand_id
1 'polypeptide(L)' 'MLSSQVALEMLNQMKSNKILYTIRGTFKVRERLWSWHYTYRMTAICDLELTAPPSGFLVDRRCTTST' A
#
# COMPACT_ATOMS: atom_id res chain seq x y z
N MET A 1 1.90 -14.10 21.43
CA MET A 1 3.34 -14.02 21.16
C MET A 1 3.54 -13.96 19.66
N LEU A 2 4.32 -12.99 19.15
CA LEU A 2 4.69 -12.95 17.73
C LEU A 2 5.53 -14.22 17.43
N SER A 3 5.19 -14.95 16.37
CA SER A 3 5.97 -16.15 15.99
C SER A 3 7.41 -15.76 15.71
N SER A 4 8.38 -16.54 16.21
CA SER A 4 9.81 -16.29 16.02
C SER A 4 10.20 -16.19 14.53
N GLN A 5 9.47 -16.88 13.66
CA GLN A 5 9.64 -16.82 12.21
C GLN A 5 9.28 -15.43 11.65
N VAL A 6 8.17 -14.85 12.09
CA VAL A 6 7.74 -13.50 11.67
C VAL A 6 8.74 -12.44 12.13
N ALA A 7 9.26 -12.57 13.36
CA ALA A 7 10.29 -11.66 13.87
C ALA A 7 11.61 -11.75 13.08
N LEU A 8 12.02 -12.96 12.68
CA LEU A 8 13.22 -13.18 11.86
C LEU A 8 13.06 -12.63 10.44
N GLU A 9 11.88 -12.78 9.85
CA GLU A 9 11.58 -12.25 8.52
C GLU A 9 11.59 -10.72 8.51
N MET A 10 11.01 -10.09 9.54
CA MET A 10 11.11 -8.64 9.75
C MET A 10 12.55 -8.17 9.94
N LEU A 11 13.36 -8.88 10.73
CA LEU A 11 14.78 -8.55 10.92
C LEU A 11 15.58 -8.67 9.61
N ASN A 12 15.27 -9.66 8.77
CA ASN A 12 15.92 -9.82 7.47
C ASN A 12 15.52 -8.70 6.50
N GLN A 13 14.26 -8.27 6.52
CA GLN A 13 13.81 -7.09 5.75
C GLN A 13 14.44 -5.79 6.24
N MET A 14 14.63 -5.62 7.55
CA MET A 14 15.39 -4.50 8.10
C MET A 14 16.86 -4.55 7.68
N LYS A 15 17.49 -5.73 7.69
CA LYS A 15 18.89 -5.91 7.25
C LYS A 15 19.08 -5.70 5.74
N SER A 16 18.06 -5.98 4.92
CA SER A 16 18.12 -5.77 3.47
C SER A 16 17.83 -4.32 3.05
N ASN A 17 17.59 -3.41 4.00
CA ASN A 17 17.22 -2.02 3.79
C ASN A 17 15.91 -1.82 2.99
N LYS A 18 15.05 -2.84 2.90
CA LYS A 18 13.82 -2.81 2.09
C LYS A 18 12.66 -3.45 2.85
N ILE A 19 11.69 -2.62 3.23
CA ILE A 19 10.46 -3.03 3.90
C ILE A 19 9.29 -2.81 2.95
N LEU A 20 8.51 -3.85 2.70
CA LEU A 20 7.41 -3.84 1.74
C LEU A 20 6.08 -3.71 2.50
N TYR A 21 5.31 -2.66 2.20
CA TYR A 21 4.04 -2.35 2.82
C TYR A 21 2.91 -2.39 1.79
N THR A 22 1.86 -3.16 2.03
CA THR A 22 0.67 -3.18 1.19
C THR A 22 -0.45 -2.38 1.85
N ILE A 23 -0.92 -1.34 1.16
CA ILE A 23 -2.05 -0.50 1.56
C ILE A 23 -3.25 -0.84 0.69
N ARG A 24 -4.41 -1.09 1.31
CA ARG A 24 -5.67 -1.33 0.62
C ARG A 24 -6.68 -0.27 0.99
N GLY A 25 -7.22 0.43 -0.01
CA GLY A 25 -8.24 1.46 0.18
C GLY A 25 -9.44 1.22 -0.73
N THR A 26 -10.65 1.43 -0.20
CA THR A 26 -11.88 1.40 -0.99
C THR A 26 -12.46 2.80 -1.03
N PHE A 27 -12.55 3.37 -2.23
CA PHE A 27 -13.00 4.73 -2.48
C PHE A 27 -14.37 4.70 -3.15
N LYS A 28 -15.28 5.58 -2.72
CA LYS A 28 -16.55 5.81 -3.42
C LYS A 28 -16.36 7.01 -4.33
N VAL A 29 -16.25 6.77 -5.62
CA VAL A 29 -16.06 7.82 -6.63
C VAL A 29 -17.43 8.29 -7.11
N ARG A 30 -17.62 9.61 -7.14
CA ARG A 30 -18.81 10.26 -7.66
C ARG A 30 -18.37 11.17 -8.79
N GLU A 31 -18.69 10.79 -10.02
CA GLU A 31 -18.46 11.65 -11.18
C GLU A 31 -19.72 12.47 -11.47
N ARG A 32 -19.51 13.77 -11.72
CA ARG A 32 -20.56 14.70 -12.10
C ARG A 32 -20.19 15.31 -13.45
N LEU A 33 -20.63 14.65 -14.53
CA LEU A 33 -20.51 15.19 -15.89
C LEU A 33 -21.89 15.70 -16.33
N TRP A 34 -22.06 17.02 -16.34
CA TRP A 34 -23.29 17.69 -16.76
C TRP A 34 -24.53 17.22 -15.97
N SER A 35 -25.43 16.43 -16.57
CA SER A 35 -26.63 15.83 -15.94
C SER A 35 -26.45 14.36 -15.55
N TRP A 36 -25.32 13.74 -15.86
CA TRP A 36 -25.05 12.34 -15.53
C TRP A 36 -24.33 12.22 -14.19
N HIS A 37 -24.96 11.46 -13.29
CA HIS A 37 -24.44 11.10 -11.99
C HIS A 37 -24.05 9.64 -12.02
N TYR A 38 -22.76 9.36 -12.14
CA TYR A 38 -22.25 8.00 -12.02
C TYR A 38 -21.53 7.86 -10.68
N THR A 39 -21.93 6.86 -9.90
CA THR A 39 -21.29 6.53 -8.62
C THR A 39 -20.80 5.11 -8.71
N TYR A 40 -19.49 4.92 -8.54
CA TYR A 40 -18.87 3.61 -8.50
C TYR A 40 -17.97 3.47 -7.28
N ARG A 41 -17.69 2.23 -6.91
CA ARG A 41 -16.66 1.91 -5.93
C ARG A 41 -15.38 1.65 -6.69
N MET A 42 -14.27 2.08 -6.15
CA MET A 42 -12.95 1.84 -6.71
C MET A 42 -12.06 1.33 -5.58
N THR A 43 -11.51 0.15 -5.74
CA THR A 43 -10.55 -0.42 -4.81
C THR A 43 -9.15 -0.11 -5.33
N ALA A 44 -8.33 0.54 -4.52
CA ALA A 44 -6.91 0.70 -4.80
C ALA A 44 -6.09 -0.21 -3.88
N ILE A 45 -5.09 -0.87 -4.46
CA ILE A 45 -4.06 -1.60 -3.74
C ILE A 45 -2.73 -0.96 -4.10
N CYS A 46 -1.98 -0.52 -3.10
CA CYS A 46 -0.67 0.10 -3.28
C CYS A 46 0.38 -0.66 -2.47
N ASP A 47 1.37 -1.20 -3.17
CA ASP A 47 2.58 -1.75 -2.56
C ASP A 47 3.64 -0.65 -2.52
N LEU A 48 4.15 -0.37 -1.33
CA LEU A 48 5.19 0.62 -1.05
C LEU A 48 6.45 -0.10 -0.59
N GLU A 49 7.56 0.19 -1.24
CA GLU A 49 8.89 -0.22 -0.79
C GLU A 49 9.52 0.97 -0.05
N LEU A 50 9.75 0.81 1.26
CA LEU A 50 10.36 1.81 2.12
C LEU A 50 11.74 1.35 2.59
N THR A 51 12.66 2.29 2.77
CA THR A 51 13.93 1.99 3.46
C THR A 51 13.69 1.66 4.92
N ALA A 52 14.63 0.95 5.55
CA ALA A 52 14.58 0.71 6.99
C ALA A 52 14.48 2.04 7.78
N PRO A 53 13.75 2.07 8.92
CA PRO A 53 13.72 3.23 9.82
C PRO A 53 15.13 3.59 10.31
N PRO A 54 15.46 4.87 10.59
CA PRO A 54 14.59 5.91 11.15
C PRO A 54 13.96 6.91 10.15
N SER A 55 14.49 7.02 8.91
CA SER A 55 14.06 8.05 7.96
C SER A 55 13.04 7.59 6.91
N GLY A 56 12.83 6.27 6.75
CA GLY A 56 11.70 5.68 6.02
C GLY A 56 11.43 6.29 4.63
N PHE A 57 12.44 6.37 3.78
CA PHE A 57 12.29 6.92 2.43
C PHE A 57 11.57 5.95 1.50
N LEU A 58 10.65 6.46 0.68
CA LEU A 58 9.97 5.71 -0.36
C LEU A 58 10.93 5.41 -1.52
N VAL A 59 11.22 4.13 -1.72
CA VAL A 59 12.08 3.62 -2.80
C VAL A 59 11.25 3.37 -4.05
N ASP A 60 10.14 2.65 -3.89
CA ASP A 60 9.25 2.30 -4.99
C ASP A 60 7.79 2.31 -4.54
N ARG A 61 6.90 2.53 -5.51
CA ARG A 61 5.45 2.50 -5.31
C ARG A 61 4.79 1.90 -6.53
N ARG A 62 4.04 0.81 -6.28
CA ARG A 62 3.16 0.20 -7.27
C ARG A 62 1.72 0.27 -6.80
N CYS A 63 0.91 1.08 -7.49
CA CYS A 63 -0.51 1.18 -7.21
C CYS A 63 -1.33 0.59 -8.37
N THR A 64 -2.30 -0.24 -8.03
CA THR A 64 -3.29 -0.78 -8.95
C THR A 64 -4.68 -0.38 -8.48
N THR A 65 -5.57 -0.12 -9.42
CA THR A 65 -6.95 0.27 -9.15
C THR A 65 -7.91 -0.62 -9.91
N SER A 66 -8.92 -1.12 -9.21
CA SER A 66 -9.99 -1.93 -9.78
C SER A 66 -11.33 -1.28 -9.44
N THR A 67 -12.15 -1.04 -10.46
CA THR A 67 -13.53 -0.50 -10.34
C THR A 67 -14.53 -1.63 -10.12
#